data_AF-A0A966UBJ3-F1
#
_entry.id   AF-A0A966UBJ3-F1
#
_cell.length_a   1.000
_cell.length_b   1.000
_cell.length_c   1.000
_cell.angle_alpha   90.00
_cell.angle_beta   90.00
_cell.angle_gamma   90.00
#
_symmetry.space_group_name_H-M   'P 1'
#
loop_
_entity.id
_entity.type
_entity.pdbx_description
1 polymer ?
#
loop_
_entity_poly.entity_id
_entity_poly.type
_entity_poly.pdbx_seq_one_letter_code
_entity_poly.pdbx_strand_id
1 'polypeptide(L)' 'WAGGEQNHWKVSVPGGDLGVRVFPTEDGEHVSISGPAELVFSGSWRGL' A
#
# COMPACT_ATOMS: atom_id res chain seq x y z
N TRP A 1 2.47 -6.53 20.42
CA TRP A 1 1.44 -7.57 20.64
C TRP A 1 1.15 -8.41 19.39
N ALA A 2 2.17 -8.70 18.59
CA ALA A 2 2.17 -9.86 17.72
C ALA A 2 3.64 -10.30 17.67
N GLY A 3 3.98 -11.34 18.42
CA GLY A 3 5.36 -11.80 18.54
C GLY A 3 5.87 -12.28 17.18
N GLY A 4 6.86 -11.59 16.63
CA GLY A 4 7.82 -12.02 15.62
C GLY A 4 7.34 -12.44 14.22
N GLU A 5 6.11 -12.92 14.07
CA GLU A 5 5.69 -13.71 12.90
C GLU A 5 4.56 -13.07 12.08
N GLN A 6 3.88 -12.06 12.65
CA GLN A 6 2.83 -11.33 11.95
C GLN A 6 3.47 -10.35 10.95
N ASN A 7 3.29 -10.63 9.66
CA ASN A 7 3.82 -9.81 8.56
C ASN A 7 2.73 -9.28 7.62
N HIS A 8 1.45 -9.46 7.95
CA HIS A 8 0.34 -8.88 7.21
C HIS A 8 -0.67 -8.19 8.12
N TRP A 9 -1.24 -7.08 7.64
CA TRP A 9 -2.29 -6.33 8.33
C TRP A 9 -3.30 -5.74 7.34
N LYS A 10 -4.52 -5.54 7.86
CA LYS A 10 -5.50 -4.64 7.27
C LYS A 10 -5.53 -3.36 8.11
N VAL A 11 -5.33 -2.21 7.47
CA VAL A 11 -5.26 -0.90 8.13
C VAL A 11 -6.37 -0.01 7.57
N SER A 12 -7.30 0.42 8.41
CA SER A 12 -8.35 1.36 8.02
C SER A 12 -7.86 2.80 8.13
N VAL A 13 -7.99 3.57 7.06
CA VAL A 13 -7.61 5.00 6.98
C VAL A 13 -8.74 5.82 6.36
N PRO A 14 -8.74 7.16 6.49
CA PRO A 14 -9.62 7.99 5.68
C PRO A 14 -9.38 7.73 4.19
N GLY A 15 -10.43 7.35 3.46
CA GLY A 15 -10.34 6.98 2.03
C GLY A 15 -10.37 5.47 1.74
N GLY A 16 -10.30 4.60 2.76
CA GLY A 16 -10.53 3.17 2.60
C GLY A 16 -9.62 2.29 3.44
N ASP A 17 -9.63 0.99 3.14
CA ASP A 17 -8.78 0.00 3.78
C ASP A 17 -7.52 -0.29 2.95
N LEU A 18 -6.37 -0.36 3.62
CA LEU A 18 -5.10 -0.77 3.04
C LEU A 18 -4.70 -2.16 3.52
N GLY A 19 -4.27 -3.00 2.57
CA GLY A 19 -3.50 -4.20 2.86
C GLY A 19 -2.01 -3.84 2.95
N VAL A 20 -1.36 -4.27 4.03
CA VAL A 20 0.09 -4.11 4.24
C VAL A 20 0.70 -5.48 4.43
N ARG A 21 1.78 -5.78 3.70
CA ARG A 21 2.54 -7.03 3.86
C ARG A 21 4.04 -6.77 3.82
N VAL A 22 4.76 -7.34 4.78
CA VAL A 22 6.22 -7.40 4.83
C VAL A 22 6.67 -8.75 4.29
N PHE A 23 7.70 -8.77 3.45
CA PHE A 23 8.26 -10.01 2.88
C PHE A 23 9.76 -9.86 2.58
N PRO A 24 10.56 -10.93 2.69
CA PRO A 24 11.97 -10.88 2.34
C PRO A 24 12.18 -10.86 0.82
N THR A 25 13.24 -10.17 0.39
CA THR A 25 13.78 -10.12 -0.97
C THR A 25 15.29 -10.34 -0.94
N GLU A 26 15.93 -10.40 -2.10
CA GLU A 26 17.39 -10.60 -2.21
C GLU A 26 18.21 -9.47 -1.56
N ASP A 27 17.65 -8.27 -1.47
CA ASP A 27 18.27 -7.05 -0.95
C ASP A 27 17.79 -6.64 0.45
N GLY A 28 16.87 -7.39 1.06
CA GLY A 28 16.40 -7.13 2.43
C GLY A 28 14.91 -7.38 2.63
N GLU A 29 14.32 -6.81 3.67
CA GLU A 29 12.86 -6.85 3.85
C GLU A 29 12.19 -5.73 3.03
N HIS A 30 11.15 -6.08 2.29
CA HIS A 30 10.32 -5.15 1.52
C HIS A 30 8.91 -5.08 2.07
N VAL A 31 8.21 -4.01 1.73
CA VAL A 31 6.80 -3.80 2.08
C VAL A 31 5.98 -3.59 0.82
N SER A 32 4.91 -4.37 0.66
CA SER A 32 3.87 -4.10 -0.33
C SER A 32 2.66 -3.45 0.34
N ILE A 33 2.11 -2.44 -0.32
CA ILE A 33 0.87 -1.78 0.09
C ILE A 33 -0.12 -1.90 -1.07
N SER A 34 -1.34 -2.32 -0.76
CA SER A 34 -2.43 -2.45 -1.73
C SER A 34 -3.70 -1.80 -1.21
N GLY A 35 -4.48 -1.21 -2.09
CA GLY A 35 -5.76 -0.61 -1.75
C GLY A 35 -6.61 -0.34 -2.98
N PRO A 36 -7.88 0.05 -2.77
CA PRO A 36 -8.75 0.50 -3.84
C PRO A 36 -8.17 1.76 -4.49
N ALA A 37 -8.34 1.88 -5.81
CA ALA A 37 -8.00 3.07 -6.57
C ALA A 37 -9.12 3.36 -7.56
N GLU A 38 -9.47 4.64 -7.69
CA GLU A 38 -10.49 5.11 -8.62
C GLU A 38 -9.92 6.27 -9.46
N LEU A 39 -10.16 6.23 -10.77
CA LEU A 39 -9.80 7.34 -11.65
C LEU A 39 -10.81 8.47 -11.46
N VAL A 40 -10.42 9.51 -10.72
CA VAL A 40 -11.30 10.65 -10.43
C VAL A 40 -11.22 11.77 -11.48
N PHE A 41 -10.16 11.78 -12.29
CA PHE A 41 -9.96 12.79 -13.32
C PHE A 41 -9.08 12.25 -14.46
N SER A 42 -9.37 12.68 -15.69
CA SER A 42 -8.50 12.49 -16.84
C SER A 42 -8.45 13.76 -17.70
N GLY A 43 -7.26 14.08 -18.23
CA GLY A 43 -7.05 15.30 -19.01
C GLY A 43 -5.62 15.46 -19.50
N SER A 44 -5.34 16.56 -20.20
CA SER A 44 -4.01 16.88 -20.72
C SER A 44 -3.48 18.19 -20.10
N TRP A 45 -2.28 18.17 -19.55
CA TRP A 45 -1.55 19.38 -19.14
C TRP A 45 -0.72 19.91 -20.30
N ARG A 46 -0.93 21.17 -20.71
CA ARG A 46 -0.25 21.77 -21.86
C ARG A 46 0.97 22.65 -21.51
N GLY A 47 1.31 22.81 -20.24
CA GLY A 47 2.40 23.70 -19.80
C GLY A 47 2.16 25.17 -20.18
N LEU A 48 3.02 26.05 -19.67
CA LEU A 48 3.20 27.42 -20.19
C LEU A 48 4.46 27.44 -21.07
#